data_AF-A0A395V268-F1
#
_entry.id   AF-A0A395V268-F1
#
_cell.length_a   1.000
_cell.length_b   1.000
_cell.length_c   1.000
_cell.angle_alpha   90.00
_cell.angle_beta   90.00
_cell.angle_gamma   90.00
#
_symmetry.space_group_name_H-M   'P 1'
#
loop_
_entity.id
_entity.type
_entity.pdbx_description
1 polymer ?
#
loop_
_entity_poly.entity_id
_entity_poly.type
_entity_poly.pdbx_seq_one_letter_code
_entity_poly.pdbx_strand_id
1 'polypeptide(L)' 'MDDYVKQLDSVLSSGNRKLLTGSGSVSHKQALEKAKSEYRKYQEITLTPVEKAYLESIKEVSKEVKRR' A
#
# COMPACT_ATOMS: atom_id res chain seq x y z
N MET A 1 17.20 11.52 -14.27
CA MET A 1 15.86 11.76 -13.66
C MET A 1 15.65 13.22 -13.32
N ASP A 2 16.69 13.94 -12.89
CA ASP A 2 16.61 15.37 -12.53
C ASP A 2 16.19 16.29 -13.70
N ASP A 3 16.67 16.00 -14.92
CA ASP A 3 16.35 16.81 -16.11
C ASP A 3 14.88 16.72 -16.55
N TYR A 4 14.26 15.56 -16.36
CA TYR A 4 12.85 15.35 -16.69
C TYR A 4 11.93 16.12 -15.74
N VAL A 5 12.30 16.18 -14.46
CA VAL A 5 11.57 16.96 -13.44
C VAL A 5 11.63 18.45 -13.77
N LYS A 6 12.80 18.97 -14.15
CA LYS A 6 12.97 20.38 -14.55
C LYS A 6 12.15 20.74 -15.79
N GLN A 7 12.10 19.86 -16.78
CA GLN A 7 11.30 20.08 -17.98
C GLN A 7 9.79 20.10 -17.65
N LEU A 8 9.34 19.20 -16.76
CA LEU A 8 7.96 19.15 -16.32
C LEU A 8 7.56 20.43 -15.57
N ASP A 9 8.41 20.90 -14.66
CA ASP A 9 8.19 22.15 -13.92
C ASP A 9 8.09 23.35 -14.87
N SER A 10 8.94 23.42 -15.90
CA SER A 10 8.89 24.49 -16.90
C SER A 10 7.59 24.48 -17.73
N VAL A 11 7.04 23.30 -18.04
CA VAL A 11 5.75 23.13 -18.74
C VAL A 11 4.56 23.45 -17.82
N LEU A 12 4.68 23.18 -16.52
CA LEU A 12 3.64 23.49 -15.55
C LEU A 12 3.58 24.98 -15.25
N SER A 13 4.74 25.63 -15.12
CA SER A 13 4.86 27.08 -14.89
C SER A 13 4.40 27.92 -16.08
N SER A 14 4.63 27.47 -17.33
CA SER A 14 4.14 28.18 -18.52
C SER A 14 2.61 28.17 -18.65
N GLY A 15 1.93 27.22 -18.00
CA GLY A 15 0.47 27.11 -17.98
C GLY A 15 -0.23 27.91 -16.89
N ASN A 16 0.44 28.86 -16.22
CA ASN A 16 -0.08 29.63 -15.07
C ASN A 16 -0.64 28.75 -13.92
N ARG A 17 -0.25 27.47 -13.85
CA ARG A 17 -0.65 26.58 -12.77
C ARG A 17 0.30 26.80 -11.60
N LYS A 18 -0.28 27.05 -10.42
CA LYS A 18 0.48 27.20 -9.18
C LYS A 18 1.18 25.86 -8.90
N LEU A 19 2.50 25.84 -9.09
CA LEU A 19 3.33 24.72 -8.71
C LEU A 19 3.15 24.51 -7.19
N LEU A 20 2.96 23.26 -6.76
CA LEU A 20 2.83 22.94 -5.34
C LEU A 20 4.19 23.17 -4.67
N THR A 21 4.44 24.40 -4.24
CA THR A 21 5.64 24.79 -3.49
C THR A 21 5.47 24.34 -2.04
N GLY A 22 5.77 23.07 -1.79
CA GLY A 22 5.62 22.47 -0.47
C GLY A 22 5.14 21.04 -0.52
N SER A 23 5.79 20.20 -1.33
CA SER A 23 5.80 18.77 -1.04
C SER A 23 6.49 18.60 0.32
N GLY A 24 5.71 18.68 1.40
CA GLY A 24 6.23 18.58 2.76
C GLY A 24 7.23 17.44 2.84
N SER A 25 8.43 17.71 3.38
CA SER A 25 9.49 16.71 3.43
C SER A 25 9.15 15.68 4.49
N VAL A 26 8.73 14.50 4.05
CA VAL A 26 8.58 13.34 4.95
C VAL A 26 9.95 12.69 5.08
N SER A 27 10.45 12.53 6.30
CA SER A 27 11.71 11.82 6.54
C SER A 27 11.59 10.38 6.01
N HIS A 28 12.67 9.80 5.49
CA HIS A 28 12.70 8.42 5.00
C HIS A 28 12.12 7.42 6.02
N LYS A 29 12.40 7.63 7.32
CA LYS A 29 11.85 6.81 8.41
C LYS A 29 10.32 6.94 8.49
N GLN A 30 9.79 8.14 8.39
CA GLN A 30 8.34 8.38 8.42
C GLN A 30 7.64 7.78 7.19
N ALA A 31 8.27 7.85 6.02
CA ALA A 31 7.74 7.22 4.80
C ALA A 31 7.68 5.70 4.94
N LEU A 32 8.73 5.07 5.47
CA LEU A 32 8.76 3.63 5.73
C LEU A 32 7.72 3.18 6.74
N GLU A 33 7.58 3.91 7.86
CA GLU A 33 6.58 3.58 8.88
C GLU A 33 5.16 3.71 8.33
N LYS A 34 4.87 4.77 7.56
CA LYS A 34 3.57 4.95 6.93
C LYS A 34 3.27 3.82 5.92
N ALA A 35 4.23 3.50 5.05
CA ALA A 35 4.09 2.40 4.09
C ALA A 35 3.82 1.05 4.76
N LYS A 36 4.57 0.72 5.84
CA LYS A 36 4.33 -0.51 6.61
C LYS A 36 2.96 -0.52 7.28
N SER A 37 2.53 0.62 7.82
CA SER A 37 1.22 0.74 8.49
C SER A 37 0.06 0.51 7.53
N GLU A 38 0.14 1.05 6.31
CA GLU A 38 -0.88 0.87 5.28
C GLU A 38 -0.85 -0.55 4.71
N TYR A 39 0.34 -1.13 4.53
CA TYR A 39 0.48 -2.50 4.07
C TYR A 39 -0.11 -3.52 5.05
N ARG A 40 0.08 -3.32 6.37
CA ARG A 40 -0.55 -4.17 7.40
C ARG A 40 -2.08 -4.09 7.36
N LYS A 41 -2.65 -2.88 7.23
CA LYS A 41 -4.10 -2.69 7.08
C LYS A 41 -4.62 -3.42 5.83
N TYR A 42 -3.87 -3.35 4.73
CA TYR A 42 -4.23 -4.06 3.50
C TYR A 42 -4.20 -5.59 3.69
N GLN A 43 -3.21 -6.12 4.39
CA GLN A 43 -3.11 -7.55 4.70
C GLN A 43 -4.26 -8.05 5.58
N GLU A 44 -4.70 -7.26 6.57
CA GLU A 44 -5.84 -7.61 7.42
C GLU A 44 -7.15 -7.71 6.63
N ILE A 45 -7.35 -6.81 5.67
CA ILE A 45 -8.56 -6.79 4.83
C ILE A 45 -8.48 -7.85 3.73
N THR A 46 -7.29 -8.08 3.20
CA THR A 46 -7.05 -8.97 2.06
C THR A 46 -6.40 -10.25 2.54
N LEU A 47 -7.21 -11.16 3.11
CA LEU A 47 -6.74 -12.51 3.40
C LEU A 47 -6.23 -13.15 2.10
N THR A 48 -4.98 -13.58 2.13
CA THR A 48 -4.34 -14.20 0.98
C THR A 48 -5.06 -15.51 0.62
N PRO A 49 -5.04 -15.95 -0.64
CA PRO A 49 -5.67 -17.21 -1.05
C PRO A 49 -5.20 -18.42 -0.22
N VAL A 50 -3.94 -18.40 0.22
CA VAL A 50 -3.35 -19.45 1.05
C VAL A 50 -3.94 -19.46 2.46
N GLU A 51 -4.10 -18.29 3.08
CA GLU A 51 -4.71 -18.17 4.41
C GLU A 51 -6.19 -18.59 4.40
N LYS A 52 -6.92 -18.28 3.31
CA LYS A 52 -8.29 -18.76 3.11
C LYS A 52 -8.35 -20.29 3.02
N ALA A 53 -7.50 -20.88 2.19
CA ALA A 53 -7.43 -22.33 2.04
C ALA A 53 -7.05 -23.04 3.36
N TYR A 54 -6.14 -22.45 4.13
CA TYR A 54 -5.77 -22.99 5.44
C TYR A 54 -6.96 -22.98 6.42
N LEU A 55 -7.69 -21.87 6.52
CA LEU A 55 -8.89 -21.77 7.36
C LEU A 55 -10.01 -22.74 6.93
N GLU A 56 -10.14 -22.97 5.62
CA GLU A 56 -11.11 -23.91 5.06
C GLU A 56 -10.74 -25.35 5.41
N SER A 57 -9.45 -25.72 5.31
CA SER A 57 -8.96 -27.04 5.71
C SER A 57 -9.23 -27.34 7.20
N ILE A 58 -9.03 -26.36 8.09
CA ILE A 58 -9.34 -26.50 9.52
C ILE A 58 -10.84 -26.71 9.73
N LYS A 59 -11.68 -25.96 8.98
CA LYS A 59 -13.13 -26.13 9.05
C LYS A 59 -13.57 -27.52 8.60
N GLU A 60 -13.00 -28.06 7.53
CA GLU A 60 -13.31 -29.42 7.06
C GLU A 60 -12.91 -30.48 8.09
N VAL A 61 -11.69 -30.41 8.61
CA VAL A 61 -11.22 -31.30 9.67
C VAL A 61 -12.13 -31.22 10.91
N SER A 62 -12.53 -30.01 11.31
CA SER A 62 -13.45 -29.83 12.46
C SER A 62 -14.82 -30.49 12.24
N LYS A 63 -15.33 -30.46 11.00
CA LYS A 63 -16.60 -31.11 10.63
C LYS A 63 -16.47 -32.62 10.60
N GLU A 64 -15.30 -33.15 10.22
CA GLU A 64 -15.05 -34.58 10.20
C GLU A 64 -14.92 -35.14 11.62
N VAL A 65 -14.22 -34.43 12.50
CA VAL A 65 -14.10 -34.79 13.92
C VAL A 65 -15.44 -34.72 14.65
N LYS A 66 -16.30 -33.73 14.37
CA LYS A 66 -17.66 -33.65 14.96
C LYS A 66 -18.65 -34.69 14.44
N ARG A 67 -18.33 -35.37 13.34
CA ARG A 67 -19.19 -36.40 12.72
C ARG A 67 -18.89 -37.80 13.25
N ARG A 68 -17.75 -37.96 13.92
CA ARG A 68 -17.44 -39.11 14.77
C ARG A 68 -17.98 -38.88 16.18
#